data_AF-A0A8H5LQ95-F1
#
_entry.id   AF-A0A8H5LQ95-F1
#
_cell.length_a   1.000
_cell.length_b   1.000
_cell.length_c   1.000
_cell.angle_alpha   90.00
_cell.angle_beta   90.00
_cell.angle_gamma   90.00
#
_symmetry.space_group_name_H-M   'P 1'
#
loop_
_entity.id
_entity.type
_entity.pdbx_description
1 polymer ?
#
loop_
_entity_poly.entity_id
_entity_poly.type
_entity_poly.pdbx_seq_one_letter_code
_entity_poly.pdbx_strand_id
1 'polypeptide(L)'
;MSPTTEGSSSGLVPTPGFAFPVMYPIFIFGLTFTSRITRSVFFVALLSIAIFVVFYSTTGDPSTNYIYATSLWSLIFQSLDYLVIVDPYTEFSFVDQPPSSSPSALPFLSRLKWSAKLVLSPRGIGFKHEPKSVLPPHPSPNPVCASSSYTNSRLWSLPPPRRHW
;
A
#
# COMPACT_ATOMS: atom_id res chain seq x y z
N MET A 1 -20.39 41.54 27.09
CA MET A 1 -19.31 40.55 26.86
C MET A 1 -19.48 40.05 25.45
N SER A 2 -18.79 40.69 24.50
CA SER A 2 -18.74 40.25 23.10
C SER A 2 -17.56 39.30 22.97
N PRO A 3 -17.70 38.18 22.22
CA PRO A 3 -16.60 37.25 22.05
C PRO A 3 -15.51 37.93 21.21
N THR A 4 -14.31 37.96 21.78
CA THR A 4 -13.09 38.48 21.20
C THR A 4 -12.70 37.67 19.97
N THR A 5 -12.60 38.37 18.85
CA THR A 5 -11.94 37.98 17.61
C THR A 5 -10.43 37.83 17.86
N GLU A 6 -10.04 36.72 18.50
CA GLU A 6 -8.69 36.17 18.40
C GLU A 6 -8.69 35.23 17.18
N GLY A 7 -7.76 35.22 16.23
CA GLY A 7 -6.44 35.79 16.13
C GLY A 7 -5.68 34.88 15.16
N SER A 8 -4.87 35.47 14.27
CA SER A 8 -3.88 34.79 13.43
C SER A 8 -4.41 33.94 12.26
N SER A 9 -4.48 34.49 11.05
CA SER A 9 -3.34 34.67 10.14
C SER A 9 -2.64 33.36 9.81
N SER A 10 -3.10 32.72 8.74
CA SER A 10 -2.25 31.97 7.83
C SER A 10 -2.91 32.11 6.47
N GLY A 11 -2.23 32.70 5.48
CA GLY A 11 -2.74 32.75 4.10
C GLY A 11 -2.79 31.37 3.42
N LEU A 12 -3.00 30.32 4.20
CA LEU A 12 -3.02 28.93 3.78
C LEU A 12 -4.38 28.60 3.21
N VAL A 13 -4.36 27.94 2.06
CA VAL A 13 -5.56 27.53 1.36
C VAL A 13 -6.10 26.26 2.05
N PRO A 14 -7.42 26.10 2.22
CA PRO A 14 -7.97 24.84 2.69
C PRO A 14 -7.52 23.70 1.77
N THR A 15 -7.02 22.61 2.34
CA THR A 15 -6.55 21.46 1.55
C THR A 15 -7.63 21.00 0.59
N PRO A 16 -7.39 21.01 -0.73
CA PRO A 16 -8.40 20.54 -1.67
C PRO A 16 -8.65 19.06 -1.43
N GLY A 17 -9.90 18.70 -1.15
CA GLY A 17 -10.29 17.30 -0.89
C GLY A 17 -9.95 16.34 -2.03
N PHE A 18 -9.68 16.87 -3.23
CA PHE A 18 -9.26 16.11 -4.40
C PHE A 18 -7.74 15.84 -4.48
N ALA A 19 -6.89 16.45 -3.66
CA ALA A 19 -5.43 16.28 -3.77
C ALA A 19 -5.00 14.81 -3.65
N PHE A 20 -5.48 14.13 -2.62
CA PHE A 20 -5.18 12.72 -2.35
C PHE A 20 -5.70 11.77 -3.44
N PRO A 21 -6.98 11.81 -3.85
CA PRO A 21 -7.48 10.93 -4.91
C PRO A 21 -6.86 11.23 -6.28
N VAL A 22 -6.19 12.37 -6.48
CA VAL A 22 -5.41 12.69 -7.68
C VAL A 22 -3.99 12.13 -7.62
N MET A 23 -3.33 12.11 -6.46
CA MET A 23 -1.96 11.60 -6.35
C MET A 23 -1.85 10.09 -6.59
N TYR A 24 -2.81 9.29 -6.10
CA TYR A 24 -2.81 7.83 -6.32
C TYR A 24 -2.87 7.41 -7.80
N PRO A 25 -3.76 7.94 -8.65
CA PRO A 25 -3.77 7.59 -10.06
C PRO A 25 -2.51 8.09 -10.76
N ILE A 26 -1.93 9.24 -10.39
CA ILE A 26 -0.63 9.68 -10.94
C ILE A 26 0.46 8.65 -10.62
N PHE A 27 0.50 8.15 -9.38
CA PHE A 27 1.44 7.12 -8.96
C PHE A 27 1.23 5.80 -9.73
N ILE A 28 0.00 5.30 -9.80
CA ILE A 28 -0.35 4.08 -10.54
C ILE A 28 -0.01 4.24 -12.03
N PHE A 29 -0.31 5.40 -12.61
CA PHE A 29 -0.02 5.70 -14.01
C PHE A 29 1.48 5.77 -14.28
N GLY A 30 2.25 6.39 -13.39
CA GLY A 30 3.72 6.42 -13.46
C GLY A 30 4.34 5.03 -13.45
N LEU A 31 3.78 4.10 -12.66
CA LEU A 31 4.22 2.69 -12.63
C LEU A 31 3.98 1.93 -13.94
N THR A 32 2.93 2.29 -14.69
CA THR A 32 2.61 1.57 -15.94
C THR A 32 3.68 1.70 -17.03
N PHE A 33 4.49 2.75 -16.97
CA PHE A 33 5.58 2.95 -17.91
C PHE A 33 6.78 2.09 -17.54
N THR A 34 7.43 1.53 -18.56
CA THR A 34 8.63 0.71 -18.42
C THR A 34 9.91 1.55 -18.36
N SER A 35 9.87 2.80 -18.82
CA SER A 35 11.06 3.66 -18.82
C SER A 35 11.33 4.25 -17.44
N ARG A 36 12.59 4.13 -16.99
CA ARG A 36 13.05 4.68 -15.70
C ARG A 36 12.97 6.21 -15.67
N ILE A 37 13.20 6.86 -16.81
CA ILE A 37 13.14 8.33 -16.92
C ILE A 37 11.70 8.81 -16.74
N THR A 38 10.74 8.18 -17.42
CA THR A 38 9.32 8.59 -17.29
C THR A 38 8.82 8.40 -15.86
N ARG A 39 9.19 7.29 -15.20
CA ARG A 39 8.85 7.07 -13.79
C ARG A 39 9.42 8.16 -12.89
N SER A 40 10.68 8.55 -13.09
CA SER A 40 11.32 9.60 -12.31
C SER A 40 10.62 10.95 -12.49
N VAL A 41 10.15 11.28 -13.69
CA VAL A 41 9.37 12.49 -13.95
C VAL A 41 8.04 12.47 -13.19
N PHE A 42 7.33 11.34 -13.16
CA PHE A 42 6.11 11.19 -12.35
C PHE A 42 6.39 11.32 -10.85
N PHE A 43 7.52 10.80 -10.37
CA PHE A 43 7.94 10.98 -8.98
C PHE A 43 8.20 12.46 -8.65
N VAL A 44 8.92 13.19 -9.50
CA VAL A 44 9.17 14.63 -9.31
C VAL A 44 7.86 15.42 -9.32
N ALA A 45 6.89 15.05 -10.18
CA ALA A 45 5.57 15.65 -10.19
C ALA A 45 4.77 15.36 -8.90
N LEU A 46 4.84 14.13 -8.37
CA LEU A 46 4.22 13.80 -7.08
C LEU A 46 4.86 14.57 -5.93
N LEU A 47 6.19 14.64 -5.91
CA LEU A 47 6.94 15.36 -4.88
C LEU A 47 6.63 16.86 -4.91
N SER A 48 6.50 17.47 -6.09
CA SER A 48 6.17 18.89 -6.19
C SER A 48 4.77 19.20 -5.67
N ILE A 49 3.77 18.37 -6.00
CA ILE A 49 2.41 18.51 -5.46
C ILE A 49 2.43 18.28 -3.94
N ALA A 50 3.18 17.30 -3.45
CA ALA A 50 3.30 17.02 -2.03
C ALA A 50 3.90 18.18 -1.24
N ILE A 51 4.99 18.78 -1.75
CA ILE A 51 5.59 20.00 -1.19
C ILE A 51 4.56 21.14 -1.17
N PHE A 52 3.83 21.34 -2.28
CA PHE A 52 2.79 22.37 -2.34
C PHE A 52 1.72 22.18 -1.27
N VAL A 53 1.20 20.95 -1.11
CA VAL A 53 0.18 20.64 -0.09
C VAL A 53 0.71 20.88 1.32
N VAL A 54 1.95 20.46 1.62
CA VAL A 54 2.52 20.60 2.98
C VAL A 54 2.77 22.06 3.36
N PHE A 55 3.26 22.89 2.44
CA PHE A 55 3.62 24.28 2.76
C PHE A 55 2.46 25.26 2.60
N TYR A 56 1.50 24.98 1.72
CA TYR A 56 0.44 25.94 1.34
C TYR A 56 -0.97 25.49 1.71
N SER A 57 -1.18 24.26 2.19
CA SER A 57 -2.50 23.75 2.57
C SER A 57 -2.62 23.44 4.06
N THR A 58 -3.77 23.76 4.64
CA THR A 58 -4.15 23.34 6.00
C THR A 58 -5.61 22.94 6.04
N THR A 59 -5.95 21.91 6.82
CA THR A 59 -7.35 21.51 7.05
C THR A 59 -7.96 22.25 8.25
N GLY A 60 -7.16 23.01 9.02
CA GLY A 60 -7.60 23.75 10.21
C GLY A 60 -7.80 22.87 11.46
N ASP A 61 -7.84 21.54 11.31
CA ASP A 61 -7.87 20.58 12.41
C ASP A 61 -6.52 19.83 12.53
N PRO A 62 -5.86 19.86 13.72
CA PRO A 62 -4.58 19.18 13.93
C PRO A 62 -4.62 17.66 13.72
N SER A 63 -5.72 17.00 14.09
CA SER A 63 -5.81 15.54 13.99
C SER A 63 -5.87 15.07 12.53
N THR A 64 -6.67 15.78 11.74
CA THR A 64 -6.83 15.57 10.31
C THR A 64 -5.53 15.91 9.55
N ASN A 65 -4.86 17.01 9.91
CA ASN A 65 -3.57 17.38 9.34
C ASN A 65 -2.51 16.28 9.55
N TYR A 66 -2.47 15.68 10.74
CA TYR A 66 -1.54 14.58 11.04
C TYR A 66 -1.79 13.34 10.17
N ILE A 67 -3.05 12.93 10.01
CA ILE A 67 -3.43 11.79 9.17
C ILE A 67 -3.04 12.04 7.71
N TYR A 68 -3.30 13.25 7.21
CA TYR A 68 -2.94 13.63 5.84
C TYR A 68 -1.44 13.69 5.62
N ALA A 69 -0.68 14.31 6.54
CA ALA A 69 0.78 14.36 6.46
C ALA A 69 1.39 12.95 6.46
N THR A 70 0.93 12.07 7.35
CA THR A 70 1.42 10.69 7.46
C THR A 70 1.13 9.89 6.19
N SER A 71 -0.08 10.03 5.64
CA SER A 71 -0.49 9.37 4.40
C SER A 71 0.32 9.86 3.19
N LEU A 72 0.56 11.17 3.11
CA LEU A 72 1.35 11.81 2.06
C LEU A 72 2.80 11.35 2.11
N TRP A 73 3.44 11.33 3.28
CA TRP A 73 4.80 10.81 3.42
C TRP A 73 4.91 9.33 3.06
N SER A 74 3.94 8.52 3.47
CA SER A 74 3.88 7.09 3.10
C SER A 74 3.83 6.92 1.57
N LEU A 75 3.01 7.72 0.89
CA LEU A 75 2.93 7.72 -0.58
C LEU A 75 4.24 8.17 -1.24
N ILE A 76 4.91 9.19 -0.71
CA ILE A 76 6.19 9.67 -1.23
C ILE A 76 7.28 8.61 -1.09
N PHE A 77 7.40 7.97 0.07
CA PHE A 77 8.40 6.91 0.25
C PHE A 77 8.10 5.68 -0.61
N GLN A 78 6.82 5.28 -0.71
CA GLN A 78 6.43 4.15 -1.55
C GLN A 78 6.67 4.45 -3.04
N SER A 79 6.38 5.68 -3.49
CA SER A 79 6.63 6.08 -4.86
C SER A 79 8.12 6.24 -5.16
N LEU A 80 8.92 6.75 -4.22
CA LEU A 80 10.39 6.78 -4.35
C LEU A 80 10.94 5.37 -4.56
N ASP A 81 10.50 4.42 -3.73
CA ASP A 81 10.95 3.03 -3.80
C ASP A 81 10.60 2.42 -5.16
N TYR A 82 9.34 2.47 -5.59
CA TYR A 82 8.91 1.78 -6.81
C TYR A 82 9.19 2.51 -8.13
N LEU A 83 9.31 3.84 -8.14
CA LEU A 83 9.56 4.60 -9.38
C LEU A 83 11.04 4.82 -9.63
N VAL A 84 11.84 5.01 -8.57
CA VAL A 84 13.21 5.51 -8.66
C VAL A 84 14.23 4.46 -8.27
N ILE A 85 14.05 3.83 -7.10
CA ILE A 85 15.06 2.94 -6.50
C ILE A 85 15.01 1.56 -7.15
N VAL A 86 13.86 0.89 -7.02
CA VAL A 86 13.63 -0.49 -7.45
C VAL A 86 13.10 -0.50 -8.88
N ASP A 87 13.50 -1.49 -9.68
CA ASP A 87 12.80 -1.78 -10.93
C ASP A 87 11.69 -2.82 -10.69
N PRO A 88 10.42 -2.37 -10.55
CA PRO A 88 9.34 -3.22 -10.10
C PRO A 88 9.05 -4.38 -11.07
N TYR A 89 9.37 -4.24 -12.36
CA TYR A 89 9.12 -5.31 -13.33
C TYR A 89 10.14 -6.45 -13.26
N THR A 90 11.30 -6.21 -12.64
CA THR A 90 12.34 -7.23 -12.50
C THR A 90 12.25 -7.95 -11.16
N GLU A 91 11.92 -7.22 -10.08
CA GLU A 91 11.91 -7.76 -8.72
C GLU A 91 10.56 -8.33 -8.30
N PHE A 92 9.46 -7.78 -8.81
CA PHE A 92 8.13 -8.19 -8.42
C PHE A 92 7.48 -9.09 -9.48
N SER A 93 7.23 -10.34 -9.09
CA SER A 93 6.40 -11.27 -9.87
C SER A 93 5.31 -11.86 -8.98
N PHE A 94 4.08 -11.90 -9.50
CA PHE A 94 2.96 -12.54 -8.82
C PHE A 94 3.10 -14.07 -8.89
N VAL A 95 2.57 -14.78 -7.88
CA VAL A 95 2.62 -16.25 -7.80
C VAL A 95 1.94 -16.90 -9.01
N ASP A 96 0.81 -16.34 -9.45
CA ASP A 96 0.01 -16.87 -10.58
C ASP A 96 0.60 -16.56 -11.96
N GLN A 97 1.72 -15.82 -12.02
CA GLN A 97 2.30 -15.37 -13.28
C GLN A 97 3.27 -16.43 -13.84
N PRO A 98 3.05 -16.93 -15.07
CA PRO A 98 3.94 -17.90 -15.68
C PRO A 98 5.35 -17.31 -15.82
N PRO A 99 6.42 -18.11 -15.61
CA PRO A 99 7.80 -17.62 -15.58
C PRO A 99 8.26 -16.99 -16.91
N SER A 100 7.54 -17.21 -18.01
CA SER A 100 7.85 -16.68 -19.34
C SER A 100 7.26 -15.30 -19.64
N SER A 101 6.34 -14.77 -18.83
CA SER A 101 5.71 -13.46 -19.09
C SER A 101 6.29 -12.38 -18.18
N SER A 102 7.37 -11.72 -18.63
CA SER A 102 7.82 -10.49 -17.98
C SER A 102 6.67 -9.47 -17.94
N PRO A 103 6.36 -8.85 -16.78
CA PRO A 103 5.30 -7.85 -16.72
C PRO A 103 5.54 -6.64 -17.63
N SER A 104 6.81 -6.38 -18.00
CA SER A 104 7.17 -5.35 -18.99
C SER A 104 6.74 -5.69 -20.43
N ALA A 105 6.45 -6.96 -20.75
CA ALA A 105 6.02 -7.41 -22.07
C ALA A 105 4.48 -7.42 -22.23
N LEU A 106 3.74 -7.22 -21.13
CA LEU A 106 2.28 -7.21 -21.15
C LEU A 106 1.71 -6.01 -21.94
N PRO A 107 0.47 -6.07 -22.46
CA PRO A 107 -0.17 -4.89 -23.02
C PRO A 107 -0.47 -3.84 -21.94
N PHE A 108 -0.67 -2.58 -22.36
CA PHE A 108 -0.78 -1.43 -21.45
C PHE A 108 -1.83 -1.60 -20.34
N LEU A 109 -3.05 -2.03 -20.68
CA LEU A 109 -4.11 -2.24 -19.68
C LEU A 109 -3.77 -3.34 -18.67
N SER A 110 -3.05 -4.38 -19.10
CA SER A 110 -2.56 -5.41 -18.19
C SER A 110 -1.47 -4.88 -17.27
N ARG A 111 -0.58 -3.99 -17.76
CA ARG A 111 0.39 -3.29 -16.90
C ARG A 111 -0.28 -2.34 -15.92
N LEU A 112 -1.34 -1.67 -16.33
CA LEU A 112 -2.14 -0.81 -15.45
C LEU A 112 -2.80 -1.62 -14.33
N LYS A 113 -3.44 -2.73 -14.67
CA LYS A 113 -4.02 -3.65 -13.69
C LYS A 113 -2.95 -4.23 -12.76
N TRP A 114 -1.80 -4.60 -13.30
CA TRP A 114 -0.65 -5.09 -12.55
C TRP A 114 -0.13 -4.03 -11.56
N SER A 115 0.03 -2.79 -12.01
CA SER A 115 0.51 -1.67 -11.19
C SER A 115 -0.50 -1.32 -10.10
N ALA A 116 -1.80 -1.30 -10.41
CA ALA A 116 -2.85 -1.10 -9.42
C ALA A 116 -2.84 -2.22 -8.36
N LYS A 117 -2.68 -3.47 -8.77
CA LYS A 117 -2.55 -4.61 -7.83
C LYS A 117 -1.30 -4.48 -6.95
N LEU A 118 -0.17 -4.01 -7.50
CA LEU A 118 1.05 -3.74 -6.73
C LEU A 118 0.82 -2.69 -5.64
N VAL A 119 0.22 -1.55 -6.00
CA VAL A 119 -0.06 -0.45 -5.05
C VAL A 119 -1.06 -0.87 -3.96
N LEU A 120 -2.07 -1.65 -4.31
CA LEU A 120 -3.08 -2.14 -3.37
C LEU A 120 -2.62 -3.34 -2.52
N SER A 121 -1.43 -3.89 -2.79
CA SER A 121 -0.85 -5.02 -2.05
C SER A 121 0.45 -4.61 -1.33
N PRO A 122 0.39 -3.73 -0.31
CA PRO A 122 1.57 -3.12 0.33
C PRO A 122 2.49 -4.11 1.08
N ARG A 123 2.11 -5.39 1.20
CA ARG A 123 2.83 -6.42 1.96
C ARG A 123 3.35 -7.59 1.12
N GLY A 124 3.37 -7.46 -0.22
CA GLY A 124 3.84 -8.56 -1.06
C GLY A 124 2.98 -9.83 -0.99
N ILE A 125 1.74 -9.72 -0.49
CA ILE A 125 0.79 -10.84 -0.42
C ILE A 125 0.46 -11.29 -1.84
N GLY A 126 0.76 -12.56 -2.17
CA GLY A 126 0.59 -13.11 -3.51
C GLY A 126 1.76 -12.86 -4.47
N PHE A 127 2.93 -12.45 -3.98
CA PHE A 127 4.17 -12.35 -4.75
C PHE A 127 5.09 -13.56 -4.50
N LYS A 128 5.96 -13.87 -5.46
CA LYS A 128 6.84 -15.06 -5.39
C LYS A 128 7.80 -15.07 -4.20
N HIS A 129 8.15 -13.89 -3.66
CA HIS A 129 9.03 -13.73 -2.51
C HIS A 129 8.30 -13.86 -1.16
N GLU A 130 7.01 -14.23 -1.15
CA GLU A 130 6.29 -14.51 0.08
C GLU A 130 7.03 -15.60 0.90
N PRO A 131 7.33 -15.37 2.20
CA PRO A 131 8.05 -16.33 3.03
C PRO A 131 7.17 -17.55 3.32
N LYS A 132 7.23 -18.53 2.41
CA LYS A 132 6.48 -19.80 2.46
C LYS A 132 6.87 -20.72 3.62
N SER A 133 8.01 -20.46 4.27
CA SER A 133 8.51 -21.27 5.37
C SER A 133 7.87 -20.95 6.72
N VAL A 134 7.29 -19.75 6.87
CA VAL A 134 6.73 -19.27 8.16
C VAL A 134 5.21 -19.14 8.08
N LEU A 135 4.66 -18.90 6.89
CA LEU A 135 3.23 -18.74 6.69
C LEU A 135 2.54 -20.07 6.39
N PRO A 136 1.33 -20.31 6.92
CA PRO A 136 0.54 -21.48 6.56
C PRO A 136 0.27 -21.49 5.05
N PRO A 137 0.26 -22.66 4.41
CA PRO A 137 0.06 -22.77 2.97
C PRO A 137 -1.29 -22.15 2.56
N HIS A 138 -1.29 -21.41 1.45
CA HIS A 138 -2.50 -20.80 0.93
C HIS A 138 -3.57 -21.89 0.67
N PRO A 139 -4.83 -21.68 1.06
CA PRO A 139 -5.88 -22.66 0.83
C PRO A 139 -5.96 -22.97 -0.68
N SER A 140 -5.78 -24.23 -1.02
CA SER A 140 -5.88 -24.68 -2.41
C SER A 140 -7.29 -24.40 -2.95
N PRO A 141 -7.46 -24.04 -4.23
CA PRO A 141 -8.78 -23.82 -4.84
C PRO A 141 -9.69 -25.06 -4.90
N ASN A 142 -9.28 -26.19 -4.32
CA ASN A 142 -10.07 -27.41 -4.33
C ASN A 142 -11.21 -27.30 -3.31
N PRO A 143 -12.48 -27.34 -3.74
CA PRO A 143 -13.64 -27.26 -2.83
C PRO A 143 -13.83 -28.52 -1.97
N VAL A 144 -12.94 -29.51 -2.03
CA VAL A 144 -13.15 -30.83 -1.41
C VAL A 144 -12.77 -30.88 0.08
N CYS A 145 -12.13 -29.85 0.65
CA CYS A 145 -11.65 -29.90 2.04
C CYS A 145 -11.90 -28.63 2.87
N ALA A 146 -13.01 -27.92 2.64
CA ALA A 146 -13.46 -26.85 3.53
C ALA A 146 -14.42 -27.34 4.65
N SER A 147 -14.50 -28.64 4.90
CA SER A 147 -15.36 -29.24 5.93
C SER A 147 -14.69 -30.46 6.56
N SER A 148 -13.69 -30.27 7.43
CA SER A 148 -13.33 -31.33 8.40
C SER A 148 -12.45 -30.91 9.58
N SER A 149 -11.78 -29.75 9.57
CA SER A 149 -10.74 -29.50 10.58
C SER A 149 -11.12 -28.60 11.75
N TYR A 150 -12.41 -28.23 11.91
CA TYR A 150 -12.91 -27.50 13.09
C TYR A 150 -13.60 -28.40 14.12
N THR A 151 -13.20 -29.67 14.20
CA THR A 151 -13.65 -30.58 15.27
C THR A 151 -12.46 -31.30 15.89
N ASN A 152 -11.85 -30.67 16.90
CA ASN A 152 -11.66 -31.34 18.18
C ASN A 152 -11.21 -30.34 19.25
N SER A 153 -12.23 -29.79 19.91
CA SER A 153 -12.35 -29.77 21.36
C SER A 153 -11.68 -30.98 22.04
N ARG A 154 -10.36 -30.91 22.26
CA ARG A 154 -9.65 -31.91 23.10
C ARG A 154 -8.38 -31.38 23.77
N LEU A 155 -8.43 -30.13 24.25
CA LEU A 155 -7.35 -29.48 25.00
C LEU A 155 -7.69 -29.21 26.48
N TRP A 156 -8.71 -29.90 27.03
CA TRP A 156 -9.11 -29.74 28.44
C TRP A 156 -9.26 -31.06 29.23
N SER A 157 -8.78 -32.18 28.71
CA SER A 157 -8.85 -33.48 29.42
C SER A 157 -7.49 -33.95 29.92
N LEU A 158 -6.75 -33.09 30.63
CA LEU A 158 -5.65 -33.55 31.47
C LEU A 158 -6.17 -33.67 32.91
N PRO A 159 -6.12 -34.86 33.54
CA PRO A 159 -6.42 -34.96 34.96
C PRO A 159 -5.30 -34.27 35.76
N PRO A 160 -5.62 -33.63 36.90
CA PRO A 160 -4.60 -32.98 37.73
C PRO A 160 -3.61 -34.01 38.28
N PRO A 161 -2.33 -33.64 38.47
CA PRO A 161 -1.33 -34.54 39.00
C PRO A 161 -1.66 -34.92 40.45
N ARG A 162 -1.78 -36.22 40.72
CA ARG A 162 -1.81 -36.77 42.09
C ARG A 162 -0.46 -36.48 42.76
N ARG A 163 -0.48 -35.64 43.80
CA ARG A 163 0.63 -35.54 44.74
C ARG A 163 0.59 -36.78 45.64
N HIS A 164 1.59 -37.64 45.52
CA HIS A 164 1.92 -38.63 46.53
C HIS A 164 3.03 -38.04 47.40
N TRP A 165 2.72 -37.90 48.69
CA TRP A 165 3.72 -37.88 49.77
C TRP A 165 4.04 -39.32 50.12
#